data_AF-A0A535I808-F1
#
_entry.id   AF-A0A535I808-F1
#
_cell.length_a   1.000
_cell.length_b   1.000
_cell.length_c   1.000
_cell.angle_alpha   90.00
_cell.angle_beta   90.00
_cell.angle_gamma   90.00
#
_symmetry.space_group_name_H-M   'P 1'
#
loop_
_entity.id
_entity.type
_entity.pdbx_description
1 polymer ?
#
loop_
_entity_poly.entity_id
_entity_poly.type
_entity_poly.pdbx_seq_one_letter_code
_entity_poly.pdbx_strand_id
1 'polypeptide(L)'
;MLKYRGKWRDSSSTVPADRSTNWRRSNMGFAFWSGQRVTMASLGVAMVLATGLAASHAQAWTITARGTITSNGNYSDHAGLFGAPDASLIGLPYSATITTDPSLNSNIESDTPTFHSTFGGRGISTSTGRGARYILTVTVNGILYVLTESNPFLNRSYLQSVRQPSGDQVFQDARSLGCKSAYGACTDWHINAYSSTVPFLPSLDFNQSLTVSEALNPLSELYFSFRDAEGQFTTFYGSISTVSINQIQFPSFAAKAQIDLDGANNDGFAVEAQFRLGVGNNGINPLSETVTIGVGTGNWSIPAGSFKPNGSGGFVFQGFIGTTGLGVRIQPRQDGSFGFGAAGAHANLTGTGNPVPITLTIGDDEGSTGVVATFY
;
A
#
# COMPACT_ATOMS: atom_id res chain seq x y z
N MET A 1 -22.81 -53.33 -18.38
CA MET A 1 -23.22 -52.97 -19.76
C MET A 1 -22.72 -51.55 -20.01
N LEU A 2 -21.81 -51.18 -20.93
CA LEU A 2 -21.05 -51.78 -22.04
C LEU A 2 -19.55 -51.44 -21.80
N LYS A 3 -18.63 -52.41 -21.71
CA LYS A 3 -17.75 -52.98 -22.76
C LYS A 3 -16.72 -52.03 -23.41
N TYR A 4 -15.53 -52.06 -22.81
CA TYR A 4 -14.21 -51.86 -23.41
C TYR A 4 -14.00 -52.71 -24.69
N ARG A 5 -13.32 -52.17 -25.71
CA ARG A 5 -12.61 -52.93 -26.76
C ARG A 5 -11.26 -52.26 -27.05
N GLY A 6 -10.17 -52.97 -26.78
CA GLY A 6 -8.84 -52.65 -27.28
C GLY A 6 -8.57 -53.29 -28.64
N LYS A 7 -7.52 -52.80 -29.32
CA LYS A 7 -6.73 -53.58 -30.28
C LYS A 7 -5.27 -53.12 -30.25
N TRP A 8 -4.40 -54.10 -30.08
CA TRP A 8 -2.94 -54.05 -30.07
C TRP A 8 -2.35 -54.13 -31.49
N ARG A 9 -1.14 -53.62 -31.67
CA ARG A 9 -0.13 -54.22 -32.57
C ARG A 9 1.27 -53.98 -32.01
N ASP A 10 1.95 -55.07 -31.66
CA ASP A 10 3.36 -55.12 -31.27
C ASP A 10 4.28 -55.17 -32.50
N SER A 11 5.49 -54.63 -32.35
CA SER A 11 6.72 -55.27 -32.85
C SER A 11 7.93 -54.82 -32.02
N SER A 12 8.62 -55.81 -31.48
CA SER A 12 9.77 -55.81 -30.57
C SER A 12 11.12 -55.42 -31.19
N SER A 13 12.03 -54.81 -30.39
CA SER A 13 13.36 -55.39 -30.02
C SER A 13 14.31 -54.45 -29.23
N THR A 14 14.71 -54.87 -28.01
CA THR A 14 16.04 -54.78 -27.32
C THR A 14 16.73 -53.42 -26.96
N VAL A 15 16.49 -52.93 -25.71
CA VAL A 15 17.37 -52.56 -24.52
C VAL A 15 18.91 -52.36 -24.70
N PRO A 16 19.69 -51.53 -23.90
CA PRO A 16 19.39 -50.65 -22.73
C PRO A 16 20.00 -49.20 -22.70
N ALA A 17 19.46 -48.41 -21.74
CA ALA A 17 20.09 -47.41 -20.85
C ALA A 17 20.64 -46.07 -21.40
N ASP A 18 19.93 -44.98 -21.11
CA ASP A 18 20.53 -43.80 -20.45
C ASP A 18 19.48 -43.04 -19.61
N ARG A 19 19.93 -42.48 -18.49
CA ARG A 19 19.16 -41.77 -17.47
C ARG A 19 18.61 -40.45 -18.03
N SER A 20 17.29 -40.31 -18.05
CA SER A 20 16.66 -38.99 -17.93
C SER A 20 15.38 -39.11 -17.11
N THR A 21 15.33 -38.36 -16.01
CA THR A 21 14.19 -38.26 -15.10
C THR A 21 13.07 -37.49 -15.79
N ASN A 22 11.95 -38.18 -15.99
CA ASN A 22 10.74 -37.69 -16.61
C ASN A 22 10.08 -36.58 -15.77
N TRP A 23 9.98 -35.38 -16.34
CA TRP A 23 9.10 -34.32 -15.85
C TRP A 23 7.64 -34.68 -16.17
N ARG A 24 6.83 -34.95 -15.13
CA ARG A 24 5.38 -35.01 -15.25
C ARG A 24 4.84 -33.58 -15.40
N ARG A 25 4.40 -33.22 -16.61
CA ARG A 25 3.56 -32.05 -16.85
C ARG A 25 2.16 -32.32 -16.29
N SER A 26 1.81 -31.71 -15.16
CA SER A 26 0.42 -31.47 -14.79
C SER A 26 -0.10 -30.32 -15.67
N ASN A 27 -1.00 -30.66 -16.60
CA ASN A 27 -1.72 -29.70 -17.43
C ASN A 27 -2.70 -28.90 -16.56
N MET A 28 -2.32 -27.70 -16.10
CA MET A 28 -3.32 -26.67 -15.79
C MET A 28 -3.73 -26.01 -17.11
N GLY A 29 -4.86 -26.45 -17.66
CA GLY A 29 -5.43 -25.90 -18.88
C GLY A 29 -6.05 -24.52 -18.62
N PHE A 30 -5.42 -23.47 -19.13
CA PHE A 30 -6.00 -22.13 -19.17
C PHE A 30 -6.59 -21.85 -20.57
N ALA A 31 -7.89 -21.56 -20.62
CA ALA A 31 -8.55 -21.12 -21.85
C ALA A 31 -8.24 -19.63 -22.09
N PHE A 32 -7.17 -19.36 -22.83
CA PHE A 32 -6.89 -18.03 -23.36
C PHE A 32 -7.76 -17.78 -24.60
N TRP A 33 -8.67 -16.82 -24.53
CA TRP A 33 -9.39 -16.32 -25.70
C TRP A 33 -8.39 -15.57 -26.60
N SER A 34 -8.06 -16.14 -27.76
CA SER A 34 -7.15 -15.53 -28.74
C SER A 34 -7.94 -14.97 -29.92
N GLY A 35 -7.73 -13.68 -30.20
CA GLY A 35 -8.34 -12.99 -31.31
C GLY A 35 -7.39 -11.93 -31.87
N GLN A 36 -6.81 -12.28 -33.02
CA GLN A 36 -6.20 -11.40 -34.04
C GLN A 36 -4.73 -10.97 -33.88
N ARG A 37 -3.93 -11.49 -34.81
CA ARG A 37 -2.65 -10.95 -35.27
C ARG A 37 -2.89 -9.62 -35.99
N VAL A 38 -2.15 -8.58 -35.66
CA VAL A 38 -2.04 -7.38 -36.49
C VAL A 38 -0.56 -7.05 -36.70
N THR A 39 -0.19 -6.98 -37.97
CA THR A 39 1.12 -6.65 -38.53
C THR A 39 1.50 -5.20 -38.25
N MET A 40 2.78 -4.99 -37.88
CA MET A 40 3.39 -3.66 -37.73
C MET A 40 3.41 -2.91 -39.05
N ALA A 41 2.86 -1.69 -39.05
CA ALA A 41 3.17 -0.65 -40.02
C ALA A 41 3.51 0.64 -39.27
N SER A 42 4.65 1.21 -39.65
CA SER A 42 5.29 2.46 -39.23
C SER A 42 4.38 3.67 -39.04
N LEU A 43 4.75 4.56 -38.13
CA LEU A 43 4.71 6.03 -38.33
C LEU A 43 5.49 6.73 -37.20
N GLY A 44 6.57 7.41 -37.59
CA GLY A 44 7.20 8.43 -36.75
C GLY A 44 6.49 9.75 -36.92
N VAL A 45 6.28 10.48 -35.82
CA VAL A 45 6.05 11.93 -35.81
C VAL A 45 6.68 12.48 -34.54
N ALA A 46 7.55 13.48 -34.71
CA ALA A 46 8.15 14.27 -33.65
C ALA A 46 7.10 15.16 -32.99
N MET A 47 7.14 15.29 -31.66
CA MET A 47 6.40 16.33 -30.95
C MET A 47 7.33 17.02 -29.96
N VAL A 48 7.68 18.26 -30.30
CA VAL A 48 8.28 19.25 -29.39
C VAL A 48 7.16 19.74 -28.49
N LEU A 49 7.27 19.54 -27.19
CA LEU A 49 6.42 20.17 -26.19
C LEU A 49 7.30 20.87 -25.16
N ALA A 50 7.08 22.19 -25.06
CA ALA A 50 7.72 23.08 -24.12
C ALA A 50 7.41 22.66 -22.69
N THR A 51 8.43 22.36 -21.90
CA THR A 51 8.30 22.14 -20.45
C THR A 51 8.25 23.50 -19.75
N GLY A 52 7.07 24.09 -19.69
CA GLY A 52 6.75 25.04 -18.63
C GLY A 52 6.52 24.27 -17.34
N LEU A 53 7.55 24.15 -16.50
CA LEU A 53 7.43 23.63 -15.13
C LEU A 53 6.69 24.68 -14.29
N ALA A 54 5.37 24.75 -14.43
CA ALA A 54 4.52 25.31 -13.39
C ALA A 54 4.45 24.25 -12.30
N ALA A 55 5.24 24.42 -11.25
CA ALA A 55 5.24 23.49 -10.14
C ALA A 55 3.88 23.51 -9.43
N SER A 56 3.30 22.32 -9.28
CA SER A 56 1.98 22.09 -8.68
C SER A 56 2.11 22.06 -7.15
N HIS A 57 2.27 23.23 -6.53
CA HIS A 57 2.72 23.40 -5.14
C HIS A 57 1.66 23.19 -4.03
N ALA A 58 0.53 22.53 -4.30
CA ALA A 58 -0.50 22.27 -3.29
C ALA A 58 -1.17 20.91 -3.55
N GLN A 59 -0.55 19.82 -3.07
CA GLN A 59 -1.13 18.47 -3.13
C GLN A 59 -1.47 17.94 -1.75
N ALA A 60 -2.69 17.42 -1.59
CA ALA A 60 -3.19 16.93 -0.31
C ALA A 60 -2.40 15.67 0.04
N TRP A 61 -1.77 15.64 1.21
CA TRP A 61 -1.16 14.41 1.68
C TRP A 61 -2.00 13.70 2.70
N THR A 62 -2.10 12.38 2.53
CA THR A 62 -2.72 11.49 3.49
C THR A 62 -1.67 10.51 4.01
N ILE A 63 -1.21 10.66 5.24
CA ILE A 63 -0.29 9.71 5.86
C ILE A 63 -1.11 8.70 6.66
N THR A 64 -0.96 7.42 6.35
CA THR A 64 -1.57 6.32 7.11
C THR A 64 -0.50 5.49 7.79
N ALA A 65 -0.67 5.24 9.10
CA ALA A 65 0.18 4.38 9.90
C ALA A 65 -0.65 3.25 10.52
N ARG A 66 -0.07 2.05 10.63
CA ARG A 66 -0.67 0.92 11.34
C ARG A 66 0.36 0.26 12.25
N GLY A 67 -0.13 -0.37 13.31
CA GLY A 67 0.70 -1.19 14.18
C GLY A 67 -0.05 -1.66 15.42
N THR A 68 0.69 -1.89 16.50
CA THR A 68 0.15 -2.30 17.80
C THR A 68 0.47 -1.27 18.86
N ILE A 69 -0.47 -1.04 19.77
CA ILE A 69 -0.27 -0.13 20.90
C ILE A 69 0.73 -0.78 21.87
N THR A 70 1.78 -0.05 22.21
CA THR A 70 2.90 -0.52 23.06
C THR A 70 2.87 0.08 24.45
N SER A 71 2.29 1.27 24.63
CA SER A 71 2.07 1.87 25.95
C SER A 71 0.86 2.80 25.96
N ASN A 72 0.26 3.01 27.14
CA ASN A 72 -0.83 3.98 27.35
C ASN A 72 -0.32 5.36 27.79
N GLY A 73 0.98 5.67 27.61
CA GLY A 73 1.56 6.90 28.15
C GLY A 73 1.28 7.13 29.65
N ASN A 74 1.16 8.39 30.06
CA ASN A 74 0.78 8.76 31.43
C ASN A 74 -0.74 8.67 31.69
N TYR A 75 -1.54 8.41 30.65
CA TYR A 75 -3.00 8.52 30.68
C TYR A 75 -3.64 7.42 29.83
N SER A 76 -4.40 6.51 30.44
CA SER A 76 -5.20 5.50 29.74
C SER A 76 -6.32 6.13 28.91
N ASP A 77 -7.22 5.34 28.31
CA ASP A 77 -8.42 5.85 27.64
C ASP A 77 -9.43 6.43 28.65
N HIS A 78 -9.07 7.47 29.39
CA HIS A 78 -9.96 8.07 30.41
C HIS A 78 -11.20 8.69 29.79
N ALA A 79 -11.07 9.25 28.57
CA ALA A 79 -12.20 9.79 27.83
C ALA A 79 -13.09 8.68 27.21
N GLY A 80 -12.68 7.40 27.27
CA GLY A 80 -13.46 6.28 26.76
C GLY A 80 -13.70 6.31 25.25
N LEU A 81 -12.71 6.80 24.47
CA LEU A 81 -12.82 6.93 23.02
C LEU A 81 -12.79 5.58 22.29
N PHE A 82 -12.10 4.59 22.86
CA PHE A 82 -11.80 3.31 22.24
C PHE A 82 -12.20 2.11 23.12
N GLY A 83 -13.05 2.35 24.12
CA GLY A 83 -13.52 1.30 25.01
C GLY A 83 -14.16 1.84 26.28
N ALA A 84 -14.15 1.01 27.33
CA ALA A 84 -14.52 1.46 28.66
C ALA A 84 -13.48 2.49 29.16
N PRO A 85 -13.89 3.55 29.88
CA PRO A 85 -12.96 4.45 30.54
C PRO A 85 -11.90 3.66 31.33
N ASP A 86 -10.65 4.08 31.21
CA ASP A 86 -9.48 3.47 31.86
C ASP A 86 -9.09 2.08 31.34
N ALA A 87 -9.73 1.58 30.28
CA ALA A 87 -9.31 0.34 29.64
C ALA A 87 -7.90 0.47 29.08
N SER A 88 -7.08 -0.57 29.30
CA SER A 88 -5.77 -0.64 28.66
C SER A 88 -5.93 -0.90 27.18
N LEU A 89 -5.28 -0.06 26.36
CA LEU A 89 -5.24 -0.24 24.91
C LEU A 89 -4.00 -1.03 24.45
N ILE A 90 -3.05 -1.32 25.36
CA ILE A 90 -1.81 -2.06 25.05
C ILE A 90 -2.12 -3.42 24.40
N GLY A 91 -1.42 -3.71 23.32
CA GLY A 91 -1.57 -4.93 22.53
C GLY A 91 -2.68 -4.88 21.49
N LEU A 92 -3.57 -3.88 21.53
CA LEU A 92 -4.60 -3.72 20.52
C LEU A 92 -4.00 -3.22 19.19
N PRO A 93 -4.52 -3.71 18.05
CA PRO A 93 -4.14 -3.16 16.76
C PRO A 93 -4.74 -1.77 16.58
N TYR A 94 -4.00 -0.89 15.93
CA TYR A 94 -4.48 0.42 15.53
C TYR A 94 -4.21 0.69 14.04
N SER A 95 -5.02 1.56 13.47
CA SER A 95 -4.78 2.21 12.19
C SER A 95 -5.09 3.68 12.34
N ALA A 96 -4.25 4.54 11.79
CA ALA A 96 -4.48 5.96 11.87
C ALA A 96 -4.07 6.70 10.61
N THR A 97 -4.85 7.71 10.27
CA THR A 97 -4.71 8.48 9.06
C THR A 97 -4.79 9.96 9.39
N ILE A 98 -3.93 10.76 8.78
CA ILE A 98 -4.01 12.22 8.79
C ILE A 98 -4.04 12.74 7.37
N THR A 99 -5.08 13.49 7.04
CA THR A 99 -5.23 14.20 5.76
C THR A 99 -5.11 15.69 6.01
N THR A 100 -4.36 16.39 5.16
CA THR A 100 -4.18 17.84 5.24
C THR A 100 -4.81 18.57 4.06
N ASP A 101 -5.30 19.79 4.28
CA ASP A 101 -5.72 20.68 3.19
C ASP A 101 -4.49 21.31 2.52
N PRO A 102 -4.20 20.94 1.27
CA PRO A 102 -2.96 21.36 0.63
C PRO A 102 -2.89 22.83 0.27
N SER A 103 -4.04 23.49 0.13
CA SER A 103 -4.09 24.92 -0.15
C SER A 103 -3.56 25.75 1.04
N LEU A 104 -3.49 25.14 2.22
CA LEU A 104 -3.05 25.77 3.47
C LEU A 104 -1.70 25.25 3.97
N ASN A 105 -1.15 24.19 3.35
CA ASN A 105 0.22 23.70 3.55
C ASN A 105 1.23 24.41 2.62
N SER A 106 0.97 25.66 2.28
CA SER A 106 1.69 26.36 1.20
C SER A 106 3.06 26.94 1.60
N ASN A 107 3.44 26.89 2.89
CA ASN A 107 4.72 27.44 3.33
C ASN A 107 5.78 26.35 3.35
N ILE A 108 6.68 26.41 2.37
CA ILE A 108 7.88 25.58 2.28
C ILE A 108 8.99 26.25 3.11
N GLU A 109 9.52 25.54 4.12
CA GLU A 109 10.66 26.04 4.90
C GLU A 109 12.00 25.72 4.21
N SER A 110 12.06 24.56 3.56
CA SER A 110 13.23 24.05 2.87
C SER A 110 12.80 23.03 1.83
N ASP A 111 13.25 23.23 0.60
CA ASP A 111 13.07 22.31 -0.54
C ASP A 111 14.45 21.96 -1.11
N THR A 112 15.19 21.13 -0.37
CA THR A 112 16.43 20.56 -0.89
C THR A 112 16.17 19.17 -1.43
N PRO A 113 16.98 18.67 -2.38
CA PRO A 113 16.92 17.28 -2.86
C PRO A 113 17.20 16.20 -1.80
N THR A 114 17.27 16.57 -0.52
CA THR A 114 17.40 15.67 0.63
C THR A 114 16.33 15.87 1.70
N PHE A 115 15.57 16.98 1.67
CA PHE A 115 14.64 17.37 2.72
C PHE A 115 13.57 18.31 2.17
N HIS A 116 12.30 17.89 2.27
CA HIS A 116 11.17 18.70 1.89
C HIS A 116 10.24 18.89 3.09
N SER A 117 10.15 20.14 3.56
CA SER A 117 9.33 20.50 4.72
C SER A 117 8.29 21.55 4.37
N THR A 118 7.06 21.27 4.81
CA THR A 118 5.92 22.17 4.70
C THR A 118 5.25 22.35 6.05
N PHE A 119 4.74 23.55 6.31
CA PHE A 119 3.99 23.81 7.52
C PHE A 119 2.80 24.70 7.23
N GLY A 120 1.68 24.37 7.86
CA GLY A 120 0.53 25.24 7.93
C GLY A 120 0.64 26.10 9.18
N GLY A 121 1.40 27.19 9.15
CA GLY A 121 1.47 28.15 10.26
C GLY A 121 2.52 27.88 11.34
N ARG A 122 2.98 28.95 12.01
CA ARG A 122 4.00 28.92 13.07
C ARG A 122 3.60 29.86 14.21
N GLY A 123 2.72 29.39 15.09
CA GLY A 123 2.34 30.09 16.34
C GLY A 123 1.28 31.20 16.19
N ILE A 124 1.05 31.96 17.27
CA ILE A 124 0.05 33.07 17.35
C ILE A 124 0.45 34.28 16.46
N SER A 125 1.66 34.29 15.91
CA SER A 125 2.18 35.43 15.14
C SER A 125 1.44 35.58 13.81
N THR A 126 0.95 36.79 13.55
CA THR A 126 0.23 37.18 12.32
C THR A 126 1.12 37.17 11.06
N SER A 127 2.44 36.99 11.20
CA SER A 127 3.39 36.99 10.08
C SER A 127 3.62 35.62 9.43
N THR A 128 3.27 34.52 10.10
CA THR A 128 3.57 33.13 9.65
C THR A 128 2.33 32.29 9.37
N GLY A 129 1.12 32.83 9.57
CA GLY A 129 -0.14 32.18 9.21
C GLY A 129 -0.65 31.14 10.22
N ARG A 130 -1.92 30.74 10.04
CA ARG A 130 -2.62 29.71 10.83
C ARG A 130 -2.23 28.29 10.37
N GLY A 131 -2.47 27.33 11.27
CA GLY A 131 -2.63 25.90 11.00
C GLY A 131 -3.22 25.57 9.64
N ALA A 132 -2.61 24.65 8.88
CA ALA A 132 -3.33 23.99 7.79
C ALA A 132 -4.37 23.05 8.39
N ARG A 133 -5.59 23.09 7.83
CA ARG A 133 -6.67 22.19 8.24
C ARG A 133 -6.23 20.74 8.11
N TYR A 134 -6.69 19.92 9.05
CA TYR A 134 -6.47 18.48 8.98
C TYR A 134 -7.68 17.69 9.43
N ILE A 135 -7.74 16.45 8.94
CA ILE A 135 -8.66 15.42 9.42
C ILE A 135 -7.80 14.29 9.98
N LEU A 136 -7.99 13.99 11.27
CA LEU A 136 -7.42 12.83 11.93
C LEU A 136 -8.47 11.74 11.98
N THR A 137 -8.09 10.54 11.59
CA THR A 137 -8.89 9.33 11.75
C THR A 137 -8.05 8.31 12.50
N VAL A 138 -8.54 7.81 13.63
CA VAL A 138 -7.86 6.81 14.46
C VAL A 138 -8.83 5.68 14.71
N THR A 139 -8.42 4.45 14.39
CA THR A 139 -9.16 3.24 14.69
C THR A 139 -8.34 2.39 15.64
N VAL A 140 -8.89 2.04 16.81
CA VAL A 140 -8.28 1.10 17.76
C VAL A 140 -9.22 -0.08 17.93
N ASN A 141 -8.74 -1.29 17.65
CA ASN A 141 -9.54 -2.52 17.75
C ASN A 141 -10.92 -2.43 17.06
N GLY A 142 -10.99 -1.75 15.91
CA GLY A 142 -12.23 -1.55 15.14
C GLY A 142 -13.13 -0.40 15.60
N ILE A 143 -12.81 0.28 16.72
CA ILE A 143 -13.52 1.47 17.18
C ILE A 143 -12.90 2.71 16.55
N LEU A 144 -13.74 3.51 15.88
CA LEU A 144 -13.34 4.65 15.06
C LEU A 144 -13.51 5.98 15.83
N TYR A 145 -12.47 6.80 15.81
CA TYR A 145 -12.46 8.20 16.22
C TYR A 145 -12.07 9.08 15.03
N VAL A 146 -12.81 10.17 14.82
CA VAL A 146 -12.55 11.15 13.75
C VAL A 146 -12.54 12.55 14.35
N LEU A 147 -11.47 13.31 14.10
CA LEU A 147 -11.36 14.72 14.44
C LEU A 147 -11.12 15.54 13.18
N THR A 148 -11.95 16.56 12.96
CA THR A 148 -11.70 17.58 11.94
C THR A 148 -11.30 18.88 12.62
N GLU A 149 -10.05 19.32 12.43
CA GLU A 149 -9.55 20.59 12.94
C GLU A 149 -9.49 21.62 11.81
N SER A 150 -10.30 22.65 11.93
CA SER A 150 -10.47 23.68 10.90
C SER A 150 -9.47 24.84 11.02
N ASN A 151 -8.77 24.95 12.16
CA ASN A 151 -7.80 26.01 12.41
C ASN A 151 -6.79 25.60 13.52
N PRO A 152 -5.85 24.69 13.22
CA PRO A 152 -4.90 24.26 14.22
C PRO A 152 -3.89 25.35 14.59
N PHE A 153 -3.25 25.15 15.75
CA PHE A 153 -2.21 26.06 16.21
C PHE A 153 -0.89 25.85 15.47
N LEU A 154 -0.57 24.58 15.21
CA LEU A 154 0.61 24.14 14.50
C LEU A 154 0.27 22.86 13.74
N ASN A 155 0.51 22.83 12.44
CA ASN A 155 0.48 21.61 11.65
C ASN A 155 1.74 21.58 10.78
N ARG A 156 2.57 20.54 10.94
CA ARG A 156 3.85 20.39 10.25
C ARG A 156 3.92 19.01 9.59
N SER A 157 4.33 19.00 8.34
CA SER A 157 4.52 17.79 7.53
C SER A 157 5.84 17.89 6.78
N TYR A 158 6.70 16.89 6.93
CA TYR A 158 7.92 16.81 6.14
C TYR A 158 8.30 15.38 5.76
N LEU A 159 8.95 15.27 4.61
CA LEU A 159 9.53 14.04 4.08
C LEU A 159 11.03 14.26 3.91
N GLN A 160 11.83 13.33 4.43
CA GLN A 160 13.29 13.42 4.38
C GLN A 160 13.88 12.15 3.79
N SER A 161 14.62 12.28 2.67
CA SER A 161 15.15 11.12 1.94
C SER A 161 16.56 10.74 2.31
N VAL A 162 17.53 11.64 2.58
CA VAL A 162 18.90 11.20 2.93
C VAL A 162 19.72 12.25 3.71
N ARG A 163 20.51 11.74 4.67
CA ARG A 163 21.73 12.32 5.31
C ARG A 163 21.55 13.07 6.64
N GLN A 164 20.97 12.38 7.62
CA GLN A 164 21.47 12.37 8.99
C GLN A 164 21.79 10.91 9.36
N PRO A 165 22.55 10.57 10.43
CA PRO A 165 22.97 9.18 10.70
C PRO A 165 21.81 8.18 10.98
N SER A 166 20.55 8.52 10.72
CA SER A 166 19.33 7.84 11.15
C SER A 166 18.37 7.36 10.03
N GLY A 167 18.75 7.42 8.75
CA GLY A 167 17.94 6.88 7.63
C GLY A 167 16.81 7.79 7.13
N ASP A 168 15.96 7.27 6.26
CA ASP A 168 14.82 7.98 5.65
C ASP A 168 13.71 8.21 6.68
N GLN A 169 13.04 9.37 6.64
CA GLN A 169 12.05 9.77 7.64
C GLN A 169 10.77 10.32 7.03
N VAL A 170 9.64 9.88 7.58
CA VAL A 170 8.32 10.50 7.41
C VAL A 170 7.89 11.08 8.75
N PHE A 171 7.57 12.37 8.76
CA PHE A 171 7.17 13.07 9.97
C PHE A 171 5.88 13.86 9.75
N GLN A 172 4.94 13.68 10.67
CA GLN A 172 3.77 14.53 10.79
C GLN A 172 3.55 14.92 12.25
N ASP A 173 3.35 16.21 12.50
CA ASP A 173 2.98 16.76 13.80
C ASP A 173 1.74 17.65 13.64
N ALA A 174 0.67 17.30 14.35
CA ALA A 174 -0.57 18.06 14.35
C ALA A 174 -0.95 18.44 15.79
N ARG A 175 -1.10 19.74 16.02
CA ARG A 175 -1.47 20.32 17.32
C ARG A 175 -2.64 21.27 17.17
N SER A 176 -3.75 20.95 17.82
CA SER A 176 -4.82 21.92 18.06
C SER A 176 -4.50 22.77 19.29
N LEU A 177 -4.93 24.05 19.29
CA LEU A 177 -4.80 25.07 20.35
C LEU A 177 -3.89 24.65 21.52
N GLY A 178 -2.58 24.87 21.31
CA GLY A 178 -1.49 24.20 22.03
C GLY A 178 -1.82 23.86 23.48
N CYS A 179 -1.77 22.57 23.82
CA CYS A 179 -2.37 21.94 25.00
C CYS A 179 -2.17 22.67 26.34
N LYS A 180 -2.90 23.77 26.51
CA LYS A 180 -3.11 24.53 27.73
C LYS A 180 -4.60 24.47 28.01
N SER A 181 -4.96 24.20 29.25
CA SER A 181 -6.30 23.89 29.74
C SER A 181 -7.40 24.92 29.45
N ALA A 182 -7.04 26.15 29.03
CA ALA A 182 -8.00 27.26 28.91
C ALA A 182 -8.84 27.28 27.61
N TYR A 183 -8.61 26.37 26.65
CA TYR A 183 -9.10 26.54 25.27
C TYR A 183 -9.93 25.37 24.68
N GLY A 184 -10.44 24.45 25.51
CA GLY A 184 -11.27 23.32 25.06
C GLY A 184 -10.49 22.04 24.76
N ALA A 185 -11.06 21.18 23.91
CA ALA A 185 -10.45 19.91 23.53
C ALA A 185 -9.11 20.11 22.82
N CYS A 186 -8.11 19.28 23.12
CA CYS A 186 -6.77 19.33 22.51
C CYS A 186 -6.44 17.99 21.87
N THR A 187 -5.67 18.02 20.78
CA THR A 187 -5.08 16.82 20.22
C THR A 187 -3.62 17.10 19.87
N ASP A 188 -2.74 16.21 20.34
CA ASP A 188 -1.32 16.16 20.01
C ASP A 188 -1.08 14.82 19.29
N TRP A 189 -0.52 14.90 18.09
CA TRP A 189 -0.41 13.77 17.18
C TRP A 189 0.92 13.75 16.47
N HIS A 190 1.52 12.55 16.39
CA HIS A 190 2.86 12.37 15.87
C HIS A 190 2.93 11.05 15.12
N ILE A 191 3.43 11.09 13.90
CA ILE A 191 3.89 9.90 13.16
C ILE A 191 5.37 10.08 12.93
N ASN A 192 6.16 9.12 13.40
CA ASN A 192 7.59 9.09 13.16
C ASN A 192 8.01 7.72 12.65
N ALA A 193 8.27 7.64 11.35
CA ALA A 193 8.66 6.38 10.71
C ALA A 193 10.07 6.50 10.12
N TYR A 194 10.92 5.52 10.45
CA TYR A 194 12.30 5.45 9.97
C TYR A 194 12.55 4.13 9.24
N SER A 195 13.33 4.16 8.15
CA SER A 195 13.89 2.93 7.54
C SER A 195 15.40 3.02 7.38
N SER A 196 16.05 1.88 7.66
CA SER A 196 17.47 1.65 7.42
C SER A 196 17.76 0.66 6.30
N THR A 197 16.74 0.01 5.73
CA THR A 197 16.89 -1.09 4.75
C THR A 197 16.41 -0.72 3.36
N VAL A 198 15.39 0.14 3.25
CA VAL A 198 14.83 0.63 1.98
C VAL A 198 14.80 2.14 2.02
N PRO A 199 15.39 2.84 1.04
CA PRO A 199 15.12 4.26 0.84
C PRO A 199 13.62 4.41 0.55
N PHE A 200 12.93 5.11 1.43
CA PHE A 200 11.54 5.50 1.28
C PHE A 200 11.34 6.46 0.11
N LEU A 201 12.38 7.15 -0.35
CA LEU A 201 12.20 8.25 -1.30
C LEU A 201 13.30 8.21 -2.37
N PRO A 202 13.07 7.58 -3.54
CA PRO A 202 14.04 7.61 -4.64
C PRO A 202 14.15 8.99 -5.32
N SER A 203 13.25 9.93 -5.03
CA SER A 203 13.37 11.36 -5.35
C SER A 203 12.45 12.16 -4.41
N LEU A 204 12.84 13.36 -3.97
CA LEU A 204 11.90 14.22 -3.25
C LEU A 204 10.94 14.87 -4.23
N ASP A 205 9.82 14.20 -4.46
CA ASP A 205 8.64 14.86 -5.00
C ASP A 205 7.42 14.38 -4.19
N PHE A 206 6.57 15.33 -3.82
CA PHE A 206 5.30 15.10 -3.15
C PHE A 206 4.22 14.49 -4.07
N ASN A 207 4.56 14.29 -5.35
CA ASN A 207 3.76 13.59 -6.36
C ASN A 207 3.91 12.05 -6.34
N GLN A 208 4.66 11.47 -5.39
CA GLN A 208 4.91 10.02 -5.38
C GLN A 208 4.19 9.30 -4.25
N SER A 209 3.58 8.17 -4.59
CA SER A 209 3.00 7.23 -3.66
C SER A 209 4.11 6.40 -3.02
N LEU A 210 4.16 6.39 -1.70
CA LEU A 210 5.12 5.59 -0.95
C LEU A 210 4.37 4.57 -0.11
N THR A 211 4.63 3.29 -0.38
CA THR A 211 4.19 2.18 0.47
C THR A 211 5.42 1.49 1.01
N VAL A 212 5.56 1.51 2.33
CA VAL A 212 6.60 0.77 3.03
C VAL A 212 6.01 -0.54 3.52
N SER A 213 6.34 -1.63 2.82
CA SER A 213 5.95 -2.99 3.19
C SER A 213 7.04 -3.75 3.96
N GLU A 214 8.22 -3.15 4.14
CA GLU A 214 9.37 -3.77 4.83
C GLU A 214 9.59 -3.22 6.25
N ALA A 215 10.44 -3.90 7.02
CA ALA A 215 10.68 -3.62 8.44
C ALA A 215 11.14 -2.18 8.67
N LEU A 216 10.27 -1.40 9.33
CA LEU A 216 10.62 -0.11 9.90
C LEU A 216 11.64 -0.28 11.02
N ASN A 217 12.41 0.77 11.29
CA ASN A 217 13.32 0.81 12.44
C ASN A 217 12.52 0.56 13.73
N PRO A 218 13.05 -0.19 14.72
CA PRO A 218 12.38 -0.38 16.02
C PRO A 218 12.10 0.90 16.80
N LEU A 219 12.71 2.04 16.45
CA LEU A 219 12.38 3.36 17.01
C LEU A 219 11.20 4.06 16.30
N SER A 220 10.58 3.42 15.30
CA SER A 220 9.41 3.98 14.60
C SER A 220 8.19 3.89 15.49
N GLU A 221 7.59 5.04 15.78
CA GLU A 221 6.52 5.16 16.75
C GLU A 221 5.44 6.14 16.31
N LEU A 222 4.23 5.83 16.76
CA LEU A 222 3.07 6.70 16.72
C LEU A 222 2.80 7.21 18.15
N TYR A 223 2.44 8.48 18.28
CA TYR A 223 1.90 9.03 19.51
C TYR A 223 0.57 9.76 19.24
N PHE A 224 -0.46 9.39 19.99
CA PHE A 224 -1.77 10.03 20.03
C PHE A 224 -2.06 10.49 21.46
N SER A 225 -2.42 11.75 21.62
CA SER A 225 -3.01 12.25 22.85
C SER A 225 -4.20 13.13 22.54
N PHE A 226 -5.34 12.79 23.10
CA PHE A 226 -6.56 13.58 23.06
C PHE A 226 -6.92 14.03 24.48
N ARG A 227 -7.32 15.29 24.62
CA ARG A 227 -7.97 15.81 25.82
C ARG A 227 -9.35 16.32 25.44
N ASP A 228 -10.40 15.89 26.13
CA ASP A 228 -11.76 16.42 25.92
C ASP A 228 -11.95 17.81 26.57
N ALA A 229 -13.17 18.33 26.52
CA ALA A 229 -13.51 19.62 27.12
C ALA A 229 -13.53 19.58 28.65
N GLU A 230 -13.77 18.39 29.21
CA GLU A 230 -13.84 18.09 30.64
C GLU A 230 -12.45 17.88 31.27
N GLY A 231 -11.41 17.75 30.44
CA GLY A 231 -10.03 17.57 30.86
C GLY A 231 -9.60 16.11 31.02
N GLN A 232 -10.41 15.15 30.57
CA GLN A 232 -10.02 13.74 30.50
C GLN A 232 -9.08 13.51 29.32
N PHE A 233 -8.18 12.55 29.47
CA PHE A 233 -7.15 12.25 28.50
C PHE A 233 -7.32 10.85 27.92
N THR A 234 -7.05 10.69 26.63
CA THR A 234 -6.78 9.40 25.99
C THR A 234 -5.41 9.49 25.37
N THR A 235 -4.45 8.73 25.89
CA THR A 235 -3.09 8.72 25.34
C THR A 235 -2.63 7.30 25.04
N PHE A 236 -1.98 7.14 23.89
CA PHE A 236 -1.27 5.90 23.60
C PHE A 236 -0.08 6.14 22.67
N TYR A 237 0.86 5.21 22.78
CA TYR A 237 2.01 5.06 21.90
C TYR A 237 1.88 3.73 21.18
N GLY A 238 2.20 3.72 19.89
CA GLY A 238 2.13 2.54 19.06
C GLY A 238 3.43 2.28 18.32
N SER A 239 3.77 1.01 18.14
CA SER A 239 4.74 0.62 17.11
C SER A 239 4.17 0.99 15.74
N ILE A 240 5.02 1.34 14.78
CA ILE A 240 4.61 1.41 13.37
C ILE A 240 5.12 0.15 12.67
N SER A 241 4.19 -0.65 12.14
CA SER A 241 4.52 -1.80 11.28
C SER A 241 4.45 -1.45 9.80
N THR A 242 3.59 -0.51 9.43
CA THR A 242 3.44 -0.02 8.05
C THR A 242 3.14 1.48 8.04
N VAL A 243 3.67 2.20 7.05
CA VAL A 243 3.37 3.60 6.78
C VAL A 243 3.16 3.79 5.28
N SER A 244 2.15 4.57 4.91
CA SER A 244 1.84 4.93 3.53
C SER A 244 1.50 6.40 3.38
N ILE A 245 1.75 6.95 2.19
CA ILE A 245 1.46 8.34 1.83
C ILE A 245 0.54 8.35 0.61
N ASN A 246 -0.51 9.17 0.67
CA ASN A 246 -1.56 9.38 -0.34
C ASN A 246 -2.45 8.18 -0.62
N GLN A 247 -2.48 7.18 0.25
CA GLN A 247 -3.16 5.93 -0.05
C GLN A 247 -4.67 6.09 -0.30
N ILE A 248 -5.14 5.66 -1.47
CA ILE A 248 -6.54 5.67 -1.89
C ILE A 248 -7.06 4.24 -1.85
N GLN A 249 -8.04 3.99 -0.98
CA GLN A 249 -8.63 2.65 -0.87
C GLN A 249 -9.56 2.37 -2.06
N PHE A 250 -9.47 1.15 -2.60
CA PHE A 250 -10.52 0.61 -3.45
C PHE A 250 -11.81 0.48 -2.61
N PRO A 251 -12.91 1.18 -2.96
CA PRO A 251 -14.18 1.08 -2.23
C PRO A 251 -14.79 -0.32 -2.30
N SER A 252 -14.32 -1.13 -3.25
CA SER A 252 -14.61 -2.56 -3.32
C SER A 252 -13.38 -3.29 -3.84
N PHE A 253 -12.94 -4.32 -3.12
CA PHE A 253 -11.90 -5.26 -3.56
C PHE A 253 -12.37 -6.68 -3.29
N ALA A 254 -12.72 -7.41 -4.35
CA ALA A 254 -13.19 -8.79 -4.25
C ALA A 254 -12.22 -9.71 -4.99
N ALA A 255 -11.79 -10.79 -4.34
CA ALA A 255 -10.80 -11.71 -4.89
C ALA A 255 -11.21 -13.17 -4.74
N LYS A 256 -10.61 -14.02 -5.58
CA LYS A 256 -10.58 -15.47 -5.46
C LYS A 256 -9.13 -15.92 -5.63
N ALA A 257 -8.75 -16.96 -4.90
CA ALA A 257 -7.40 -17.51 -4.97
C ALA A 257 -7.39 -19.04 -5.00
N GLN A 258 -6.41 -19.57 -5.72
CA GLN A 258 -5.99 -20.97 -5.73
C GLN A 258 -4.52 -21.01 -5.33
N ILE A 259 -4.18 -21.91 -4.40
CA ILE A 259 -2.83 -22.09 -3.86
C ILE A 259 -2.42 -23.55 -4.07
N ASP A 260 -1.20 -23.76 -4.56
CA ASP A 260 -0.58 -25.07 -4.73
C ASP A 260 0.69 -25.08 -3.86
N LEU A 261 0.72 -25.91 -2.82
CA LEU A 261 1.84 -25.98 -1.88
C LEU A 261 2.68 -27.23 -2.16
N ASP A 262 3.65 -27.10 -3.07
CA ASP A 262 4.54 -28.20 -3.52
C ASP A 262 5.96 -28.08 -2.93
N GLY A 263 6.08 -27.44 -1.76
CA GLY A 263 7.32 -27.28 -1.00
C GLY A 263 8.02 -25.94 -1.20
N ALA A 264 8.93 -25.58 -0.28
CA ALA A 264 9.53 -24.25 -0.24
C ALA A 264 10.19 -23.84 -1.57
N ASN A 265 9.78 -22.68 -2.10
CA ASN A 265 10.21 -22.14 -3.41
C ASN A 265 9.72 -22.93 -4.64
N ASN A 266 8.75 -23.81 -4.48
CA ASN A 266 8.05 -24.48 -5.57
C ASN A 266 6.53 -24.29 -5.49
N ASP A 267 6.06 -23.42 -4.59
CA ASP A 267 4.65 -23.12 -4.44
C ASP A 267 4.13 -22.34 -5.67
N GLY A 268 2.87 -22.56 -5.98
CA GLY A 268 2.13 -21.89 -7.05
C GLY A 268 0.93 -21.13 -6.51
N PHE A 269 0.54 -20.06 -7.20
CA PHE A 269 -0.73 -19.39 -6.93
C PHE A 269 -1.38 -18.85 -8.19
N ALA A 270 -2.70 -18.72 -8.14
CA ALA A 270 -3.48 -17.95 -9.09
C ALA A 270 -4.51 -17.11 -8.33
N VAL A 271 -4.57 -15.82 -8.66
CA VAL A 271 -5.48 -14.84 -8.07
C VAL A 271 -6.24 -14.14 -9.18
N GLU A 272 -7.56 -14.03 -8.99
CA GLU A 272 -8.41 -13.14 -9.77
C GLU A 272 -9.08 -12.16 -8.82
N ALA A 273 -9.03 -10.88 -9.14
CA ALA A 273 -9.69 -9.84 -8.37
C ALA A 273 -10.44 -8.84 -9.24
N GLN A 274 -11.41 -8.16 -8.63
CA GLN A 274 -12.11 -7.03 -9.21
C GLN A 274 -12.07 -5.87 -8.23
N PHE A 275 -11.80 -4.67 -8.75
CA PHE A 275 -11.73 -3.46 -7.94
C PHE A 275 -12.27 -2.23 -8.66
N ARG A 276 -12.55 -1.19 -7.88
CA ARG A 276 -12.89 0.16 -8.38
C ARG A 276 -11.91 1.14 -7.74
N LEU A 277 -11.58 2.22 -8.44
CA LEU A 277 -10.75 3.27 -7.87
C LEU A 277 -11.54 4.08 -6.84
N GLY A 278 -10.85 4.53 -5.80
CA GLY A 278 -11.45 5.26 -4.69
C GLY A 278 -11.75 6.72 -5.00
N VAL A 279 -12.47 7.36 -4.08
CA VAL A 279 -12.69 8.80 -4.15
C VAL A 279 -11.34 9.50 -4.00
N GLY A 280 -11.05 10.46 -4.88
CA GLY A 280 -9.78 11.19 -4.89
C GLY A 280 -8.69 10.59 -5.80
N ASN A 281 -8.98 9.47 -6.50
CA ASN A 281 -8.01 8.86 -7.43
C ASN A 281 -7.65 9.79 -8.58
N ASN A 282 -6.38 9.71 -9.01
CA ASN A 282 -5.84 10.31 -10.23
C ASN A 282 -5.79 9.31 -11.41
N GLY A 283 -6.29 8.08 -11.19
CA GLY A 283 -6.24 6.97 -12.15
C GLY A 283 -4.97 6.13 -12.00
N ILE A 284 -5.02 4.86 -12.40
CA ILE A 284 -3.84 3.99 -12.37
C ILE A 284 -2.99 4.09 -13.65
N ASN A 285 -1.68 4.05 -13.50
CA ASN A 285 -0.69 3.98 -14.56
C ASN A 285 0.45 2.99 -14.24
N PRO A 286 0.23 1.67 -14.43
CA PRO A 286 1.26 0.64 -14.25
C PRO A 286 2.53 0.81 -15.12
N LEU A 287 2.53 1.73 -16.10
CA LEU A 287 3.73 2.07 -16.88
C LEU A 287 4.68 3.00 -16.13
N SER A 288 4.20 3.77 -15.14
CA SER A 288 5.00 4.69 -14.33
C SER A 288 4.87 4.45 -12.83
N GLU A 289 4.01 3.55 -12.41
CA GLU A 289 3.76 3.23 -11.01
C GLU A 289 4.21 1.81 -10.67
N THR A 290 4.70 1.64 -9.45
CA THR A 290 5.00 0.32 -8.89
C THR A 290 3.70 -0.43 -8.61
N VAL A 291 3.67 -1.72 -8.92
CA VAL A 291 2.54 -2.61 -8.60
C VAL A 291 3.01 -3.67 -7.61
N THR A 292 2.36 -3.73 -6.45
CA THR A 292 2.68 -4.70 -5.39
C THR A 292 1.52 -5.68 -5.21
N ILE A 293 1.86 -6.97 -5.11
CA ILE A 293 0.89 -8.06 -4.97
C ILE A 293 1.25 -8.86 -3.73
N GLY A 294 0.30 -8.98 -2.80
CA GLY A 294 0.42 -9.88 -1.65
C GLY A 294 -0.51 -11.07 -1.79
N VAL A 295 0.01 -12.27 -1.52
CA VAL A 295 -0.76 -13.51 -1.46
C VAL A 295 -0.26 -14.33 -0.27
N GLY A 296 -1.09 -14.46 0.76
CA GLY A 296 -0.70 -15.16 1.98
C GLY A 296 0.49 -14.48 2.65
N THR A 297 1.57 -15.24 2.83
CA THR A 297 2.85 -14.73 3.35
C THR A 297 3.77 -14.16 2.26
N GLY A 298 3.43 -14.31 0.98
CA GLY A 298 4.23 -13.82 -0.15
C GLY A 298 3.91 -12.36 -0.51
N ASN A 299 4.92 -11.63 -0.98
CA ASN A 299 4.81 -10.25 -1.44
C ASN A 299 5.75 -10.01 -2.63
N TRP A 300 5.25 -9.44 -3.72
CA TRP A 300 6.02 -9.15 -4.94
C TRP A 300 5.78 -7.72 -5.41
N SER A 301 6.85 -6.93 -5.47
CA SER A 301 6.85 -5.56 -6.01
C SER A 301 7.39 -5.55 -7.43
N ILE A 302 6.53 -5.21 -8.39
CA ILE A 302 6.86 -5.04 -9.80
C ILE A 302 7.20 -3.56 -10.03
N PRO A 303 8.44 -3.23 -10.41
CA PRO A 303 8.86 -1.85 -10.59
C PRO A 303 8.07 -1.12 -11.69
N ALA A 304 7.89 0.19 -11.52
CA ALA A 304 7.40 1.09 -12.56
C ALA A 304 8.11 0.86 -13.91
N GLY A 305 7.36 0.91 -15.00
CA GLY A 305 7.87 0.69 -16.36
C GLY A 305 8.01 -0.78 -16.77
N SER A 306 7.75 -1.73 -15.85
CA SER A 306 7.82 -3.17 -16.18
C SER A 306 6.59 -3.68 -16.94
N PHE A 307 5.43 -3.04 -16.76
CA PHE A 307 4.22 -3.39 -17.49
C PHE A 307 4.28 -2.91 -18.94
N LYS A 308 3.57 -3.63 -19.81
CA LYS A 308 3.35 -3.27 -21.21
C LYS A 308 1.87 -3.12 -21.49
N PRO A 309 1.45 -2.17 -22.34
CA PRO A 309 0.07 -2.09 -22.79
C PRO A 309 -0.30 -3.33 -23.62
N ASN A 310 -1.51 -3.85 -23.45
CA ASN A 310 -1.99 -5.06 -24.13
C ASN A 310 -2.85 -4.78 -25.39
N GLY A 311 -2.89 -3.54 -25.86
CA GLY A 311 -3.67 -3.12 -27.03
C GLY A 311 -5.17 -2.95 -26.81
N SER A 312 -5.72 -3.46 -25.71
CA SER A 312 -7.15 -3.32 -25.31
C SER A 312 -7.36 -2.35 -24.16
N GLY A 313 -6.42 -1.43 -23.95
CA GLY A 313 -6.42 -0.50 -22.81
C GLY A 313 -6.02 -1.11 -21.47
N GLY A 314 -5.62 -2.39 -21.44
CA GLY A 314 -5.10 -3.04 -20.25
C GLY A 314 -3.57 -3.12 -20.24
N PHE A 315 -3.03 -3.63 -19.13
CA PHE A 315 -1.61 -3.76 -18.86
C PHE A 315 -1.26 -5.22 -18.57
N VAL A 316 -0.09 -5.65 -19.02
CA VAL A 316 0.44 -7.00 -18.76
C VAL A 316 1.89 -6.93 -18.31
N PHE A 317 2.22 -7.79 -17.36
CA PHE A 317 3.58 -8.09 -16.95
C PHE A 317 3.81 -9.59 -17.04
N GLN A 318 4.98 -9.97 -17.55
CA GLN A 318 5.44 -11.36 -17.56
C GLN A 318 6.94 -11.32 -17.31
N GLY A 319 7.39 -11.90 -16.20
CA GLY A 319 8.80 -11.85 -15.83
C GLY A 319 9.07 -12.58 -14.52
N PHE A 320 10.23 -12.27 -13.94
CA PHE A 320 10.62 -12.77 -12.63
C PHE A 320 10.74 -11.61 -11.65
N ILE A 321 10.24 -11.81 -10.43
CA ILE A 321 10.51 -10.95 -9.27
C ILE A 321 11.23 -11.83 -8.25
N GLY A 322 12.53 -11.58 -8.06
CA GLY A 322 13.40 -12.53 -7.35
C GLY A 322 13.44 -13.87 -8.06
N THR A 323 13.09 -14.95 -7.35
CA THR A 323 13.03 -16.32 -7.90
C THR A 323 11.65 -16.70 -8.44
N THR A 324 10.61 -15.90 -8.15
CA THR A 324 9.23 -16.22 -8.53
C THR A 324 8.95 -15.77 -9.96
N GLY A 325 8.55 -16.72 -10.80
CA GLY A 325 8.02 -16.42 -12.13
C GLY A 325 6.59 -15.90 -12.00
N LEU A 326 6.31 -14.71 -12.51
CA LEU A 326 5.09 -13.98 -12.27
C LEU A 326 4.48 -13.45 -13.58
N GLY A 327 3.19 -13.73 -13.78
CA GLY A 327 2.36 -13.18 -14.84
C GLY A 327 1.22 -12.37 -14.24
N VAL A 328 1.05 -11.11 -14.69
CA VAL A 328 0.03 -10.19 -14.17
C VAL A 328 -0.70 -9.52 -15.32
N ARG A 329 -2.02 -9.34 -15.16
CA ARG A 329 -2.86 -8.56 -16.07
C ARG A 329 -3.78 -7.64 -15.27
N ILE A 330 -3.83 -6.38 -15.70
CA ILE A 330 -4.80 -5.39 -15.23
C ILE A 330 -5.63 -4.95 -16.44
N GLN A 331 -6.95 -4.97 -16.32
CA GLN A 331 -7.84 -4.70 -17.45
C GLN A 331 -9.02 -3.81 -17.02
N PRO A 332 -9.21 -2.62 -17.63
CA PRO A 332 -10.44 -1.85 -17.44
C PRO A 332 -11.65 -2.63 -17.98
N ARG A 333 -12.78 -2.50 -17.30
CA ARG A 333 -14.07 -3.12 -17.65
C ARG A 333 -15.09 -2.04 -18.01
N GLN A 334 -16.11 -2.42 -18.78
CA GLN A 334 -17.13 -1.49 -19.26
C GLN A 334 -17.96 -0.83 -18.14
N ASP A 335 -18.05 -1.48 -16.98
CA ASP A 335 -18.76 -0.96 -15.80
C ASP A 335 -17.92 0.03 -14.97
N GLY A 336 -16.73 0.41 -15.45
CA GLY A 336 -15.81 1.31 -14.76
C GLY A 336 -15.01 0.65 -13.63
N SER A 337 -15.09 -0.68 -13.49
CA SER A 337 -14.22 -1.44 -12.60
C SER A 337 -12.98 -1.97 -13.36
N PHE A 338 -12.04 -2.53 -12.62
CA PHE A 338 -10.85 -3.19 -13.15
C PHE A 338 -10.88 -4.67 -12.80
N GLY A 339 -10.51 -5.50 -13.77
CA GLY A 339 -10.15 -6.90 -13.54
C GLY A 339 -8.65 -7.01 -13.32
N PHE A 340 -8.27 -7.76 -12.30
CA PHE A 340 -6.89 -8.09 -11.99
C PHE A 340 -6.72 -9.61 -12.01
N GLY A 341 -5.65 -10.08 -12.65
CA GLY A 341 -5.25 -11.49 -12.62
C GLY A 341 -3.76 -11.60 -12.36
N ALA A 342 -3.36 -12.46 -11.43
CA ALA A 342 -1.96 -12.76 -11.16
C ALA A 342 -1.76 -14.27 -11.01
N ALA A 343 -0.69 -14.80 -11.59
CA ALA A 343 -0.28 -16.17 -11.42
C ALA A 343 1.22 -16.23 -11.16
N GLY A 344 1.61 -16.95 -10.11
CA GLY A 344 2.99 -17.13 -9.70
C GLY A 344 3.40 -18.59 -9.65
N ALA A 345 4.65 -18.85 -10.00
CA ALA A 345 5.31 -20.15 -9.87
C ALA A 345 6.68 -19.97 -9.19
N HIS A 346 7.12 -20.99 -8.45
CA HIS A 346 8.33 -20.91 -7.61
C HIS A 346 8.23 -19.79 -6.56
N ALA A 347 7.04 -19.65 -5.98
CA ALA A 347 6.78 -18.79 -4.85
C ALA A 347 7.23 -19.47 -3.55
N ASN A 348 7.49 -18.66 -2.52
CA ASN A 348 7.56 -19.13 -1.14
C ASN A 348 6.30 -18.65 -0.42
N LEU A 349 5.37 -19.57 -0.20
CA LEU A 349 4.11 -19.34 0.50
C LEU A 349 4.07 -20.07 1.84
N THR A 350 5.23 -20.45 2.37
CA THR A 350 5.35 -21.17 3.65
C THR A 350 4.56 -20.42 4.74
N GLY A 351 3.73 -21.16 5.47
CA GLY A 351 2.88 -20.62 6.54
C GLY A 351 1.57 -19.99 6.06
N THR A 352 1.29 -19.97 4.76
CA THR A 352 -0.01 -19.53 4.23
C THR A 352 -1.10 -20.55 4.57
N GLY A 353 -2.24 -20.07 5.08
CA GLY A 353 -3.42 -20.87 5.39
C GLY A 353 -4.69 -20.05 5.20
N ASN A 354 -5.85 -20.71 5.28
CA ASN A 354 -7.14 -20.04 5.18
C ASN A 354 -7.49 -19.29 6.49
N PRO A 355 -8.05 -18.07 6.43
CA PRO A 355 -8.25 -17.25 5.22
C PRO A 355 -6.93 -16.69 4.68
N VAL A 356 -6.74 -16.78 3.37
CA VAL A 356 -5.55 -16.25 2.68
C VAL A 356 -5.71 -14.75 2.46
N PRO A 357 -4.86 -13.89 3.02
CA PRO A 357 -4.87 -12.46 2.70
C PRO A 357 -4.41 -12.23 1.25
N ILE A 358 -5.15 -11.41 0.52
CA ILE A 358 -4.82 -10.94 -0.83
C ILE A 358 -4.76 -9.42 -0.81
N THR A 359 -3.65 -8.86 -1.28
CA THR A 359 -3.47 -7.40 -1.39
C THR A 359 -3.04 -7.01 -2.80
N LEU A 360 -3.48 -5.84 -3.24
CA LEU A 360 -3.04 -5.19 -4.47
C LEU A 360 -2.82 -3.72 -4.21
N THR A 361 -1.62 -3.23 -4.54
CA THR A 361 -1.28 -1.81 -4.56
C THR A 361 -0.81 -1.43 -5.96
N ILE A 362 -1.30 -0.31 -6.51
CA ILE A 362 -0.85 0.29 -7.77
C ILE A 362 -0.65 1.77 -7.50
N GLY A 363 0.60 2.23 -7.45
CA GLY A 363 0.85 3.62 -7.05
C GLY A 363 0.31 3.92 -5.65
N ASP A 364 -0.60 4.89 -5.53
CA ASP A 364 -1.32 5.23 -4.30
C ASP A 364 -2.62 4.45 -4.09
N ASP A 365 -3.11 3.74 -5.09
CA ASP A 365 -4.34 2.97 -4.98
C ASP A 365 -4.09 1.58 -4.33
N GLU A 366 -4.92 1.18 -3.35
CA GLU A 366 -4.78 -0.12 -2.67
C GLU A 366 -6.11 -0.79 -2.32
N GLY A 367 -6.13 -2.12 -2.31
CA GLY A 367 -7.15 -2.88 -1.59
C GLY A 367 -6.64 -4.20 -1.03
N SER A 368 -7.37 -4.71 -0.04
CA SER A 368 -7.06 -5.95 0.67
C SER A 368 -8.34 -6.73 1.00
N THR A 369 -8.28 -8.06 0.93
CA THR A 369 -9.34 -8.96 1.40
C THR A 369 -8.78 -10.31 1.83
N GLY A 370 -9.40 -10.94 2.83
CA GLY A 370 -9.17 -12.35 3.13
C GLY A 370 -10.07 -13.24 2.28
N VAL A 371 -9.52 -14.31 1.68
CA VAL A 371 -10.29 -15.27 0.88
C VAL A 371 -10.17 -16.68 1.44
N VAL A 372 -11.26 -17.45 1.37
CA VAL A 372 -11.16 -18.91 1.54
C VAL A 372 -10.67 -19.47 0.20
N ALA A 373 -9.36 -19.68 0.11
CA ALA A 373 -8.71 -20.23 -1.07
C ALA A 373 -8.88 -21.75 -1.17
N THR A 374 -8.82 -22.27 -2.38
CA THR A 374 -8.66 -23.70 -2.62
C THR A 374 -7.17 -24.05 -2.59
N PHE A 375 -6.81 -25.05 -1.78
CA PHE A 375 -5.45 -25.60 -1.70
C PHE A 375 -5.41 -26.93 -2.47
N TYR A 376 -4.35 -27.17 -3.25
CA TYR A 376 -4.14 -28.39 -4.03
C TYR A 376 -3.07 -29.29 -3.44
#